data_AF-A0A8T8K454-F1
#
_entry.id   AF-A0A8T8K454-F1
#
_cell.length_a   1.000
_cell.length_b   1.000
_cell.length_c   1.000
_cell.angle_alpha   90.00
_cell.angle_beta   90.00
_cell.angle_gamma   90.00
#
_symmetry.space_group_name_H-M   'P 1'
#
loop_
_entity.id
_entity.type
_entity.pdbx_description
1 polymer ?
#
loop_
_entity_poly.entity_id
_entity_poly.type
_entity_poly.pdbx_seq_one_letter_code
_entity_poly.pdbx_strand_id
1 'polypeptide(L)'
;MDYYLFALLAAFFMGLAPIFGKTGLQNISPPVALTIRSFIISGIMMGYLAWSNDFNVIKDLKISSWGFIALEGICAALLGQLFYYQALKSGEASMVVPLIASFPLFTFILASIFLGDKITLAKVGGLLLIVSGVVLIRM
;
A
#
# COMPACT_ATOMS: atom_id res chain seq x y z
N MET A 1 4.55 7.24 21.85
CA MET A 1 4.99 7.64 20.50
C MET A 1 3.76 7.89 19.67
N ASP A 2 3.59 9.10 19.15
CA ASP A 2 2.41 9.46 18.37
C ASP A 2 2.45 8.79 16.99
N TYR A 3 1.32 8.19 16.59
CA TYR A 3 1.17 7.51 15.29
C TYR A 3 1.52 8.40 14.09
N TYR A 4 1.48 9.72 14.26
CA TYR A 4 1.92 10.71 13.28
C TYR A 4 3.38 10.51 12.85
N LEU A 5 4.29 10.22 13.78
CA LEU A 5 5.70 10.02 13.43
C LEU A 5 5.89 8.76 12.57
N PHE A 6 5.21 7.66 12.93
CA PHE A 6 5.25 6.44 12.13
C PHE A 6 4.63 6.64 10.75
N ALA A 7 3.54 7.41 10.65
CA ALA A 7 2.91 7.74 9.37
C ALA A 7 3.83 8.58 8.47
N LEU A 8 4.57 9.54 9.03
CA LEU A 8 5.53 10.36 8.28
C LEU A 8 6.73 9.53 7.79
N LEU A 9 7.25 8.64 8.64
CA LEU A 9 8.30 7.70 8.23
C LEU A 9 7.81 6.77 7.12
N ALA A 10 6.59 6.23 7.24
CA ALA A 10 5.98 5.42 6.20
C ALA A 10 5.85 6.21 4.88
N ALA A 11 5.38 7.46 4.93
CA ALA A 11 5.27 8.32 3.76
C ALA A 11 6.62 8.55 3.07
N PHE A 12 7.69 8.76 3.84
CA PHE A 12 9.05 8.90 3.32
C PHE A 12 9.49 7.64 2.55
N PHE A 13 9.37 6.45 3.16
CA PHE A 13 9.74 5.20 2.49
C PHE A 13 8.85 4.87 1.29
N MET A 14 7.55 5.18 1.37
CA MET A 14 6.63 5.03 0.26
C MET A 14 6.95 6.00 -0.90
N GLY A 15 7.55 7.16 -0.63
CA GLY A 15 8.05 8.08 -1.65
C GLY A 15 9.32 7.58 -2.36
N LEU A 16 10.21 6.88 -1.64
CA LEU A 16 11.41 6.28 -2.22
C LEU A 16 11.12 5.04 -3.07
N ALA A 17 10.16 4.21 -2.66
CA ALA A 17 9.83 2.95 -3.32
C ALA A 17 9.54 3.06 -4.84
N PRO A 18 8.76 4.04 -5.35
CA PRO A 18 8.57 4.24 -6.78
C PRO A 18 9.86 4.45 -7.58
N ILE A 19 10.87 5.11 -6.99
CA ILE A 19 12.16 5.39 -7.65
C ILE A 19 12.92 4.08 -7.90
N PHE A 20 13.03 3.25 -6.86
CA PHE A 20 13.65 1.93 -6.97
C PHE A 20 12.82 0.97 -7.83
N GLY A 21 11.49 0.98 -7.66
CA GLY A 21 10.57 0.15 -8.41
C GLY A 21 10.62 0.43 -9.91
N LYS A 22 10.61 1.71 -10.31
CA LYS A 22 10.72 2.10 -11.71
C LYS A 22 12.08 1.73 -12.31
N THR A 23 13.17 1.94 -11.57
CA THR A 23 14.51 1.55 -11.99
C THR A 23 14.64 0.03 -12.17
N GLY A 24 14.07 -0.75 -11.25
CA GLY A 24 14.07 -2.22 -11.32
C GLY A 24 13.21 -2.79 -12.45
N LEU A 25 12.23 -2.04 -12.96
CA LEU A 25 11.28 -2.48 -14.00
C LEU A 25 11.80 -2.35 -15.44
N GLN A 26 12.98 -1.76 -15.66
CA GLN A 26 13.47 -1.41 -17.01
C GLN A 26 13.49 -2.60 -17.99
N ASN A 27 13.85 -3.80 -17.52
CA ASN A 27 14.01 -4.99 -18.37
C ASN A 27 13.16 -6.19 -17.95
N ILE A 28 12.27 -6.04 -16.97
CA ILE A 28 11.46 -7.15 -16.46
C ILE A 28 9.98 -6.80 -16.44
N SER A 29 9.11 -7.82 -16.47
CA SER A 29 7.68 -7.61 -16.35
C SER A 29 7.29 -7.34 -14.88
N PRO A 30 6.22 -6.58 -14.61
CA PRO A 30 5.73 -6.34 -13.26
C PRO A 30 5.53 -7.60 -12.40
N PRO A 31 4.94 -8.71 -12.90
CA PRO A 31 4.80 -9.93 -12.10
C PRO A 31 6.15 -10.51 -11.65
N VAL A 32 7.18 -10.46 -12.49
CA VAL A 32 8.52 -10.93 -12.16
C VAL A 32 9.14 -10.05 -11.06
N ALA A 33 9.07 -8.73 -11.23
CA ALA A 33 9.58 -7.77 -10.24
C ALA A 33 8.91 -7.96 -8.86
N LEU A 34 7.58 -8.10 -8.84
CA LEU A 34 6.81 -8.30 -7.62
C LEU A 34 7.10 -9.63 -6.94
N THR A 35 7.33 -10.68 -7.74
CA THR A 35 7.71 -12.01 -7.22
C THR A 35 9.06 -11.93 -6.52
N ILE A 36 10.08 -11.37 -7.17
CA ILE A 36 11.42 -11.19 -6.59
C ILE A 36 11.34 -10.36 -5.30
N ARG A 37 10.64 -9.22 -5.35
CA ARG A 37 10.40 -8.35 -4.18
C ARG A 37 9.76 -9.11 -3.02
N SER A 38 8.73 -9.92 -3.31
CA SER A 38 7.99 -10.66 -2.28
C SER A 38 8.82 -11.77 -1.65
N PHE A 39 9.65 -12.48 -2.42
CA PHE A 39 10.57 -13.48 -1.87
C PHE A 39 11.62 -12.86 -0.94
N ILE A 40 12.24 -11.75 -1.36
CA ILE A 40 13.24 -11.05 -0.53
C ILE A 40 12.62 -10.60 0.80
N ILE A 41 11.46 -9.93 0.75
CA ILE A 41 10.80 -9.41 1.96
C ILE A 41 10.29 -10.56 2.83
N SER A 42 9.69 -11.59 2.24
CA SER A 42 9.23 -12.78 2.97
C SER A 42 10.38 -13.45 3.72
N GLY A 43 11.54 -13.61 3.07
CA GLY A 43 12.76 -14.14 3.71
C GLY A 43 13.18 -13.34 4.94
N ILE A 44 13.22 -12.01 4.83
CA ILE A 44 13.58 -11.13 5.95
C ILE A 44 12.56 -11.24 7.08
N MET A 45 11.26 -11.26 6.77
CA MET A 45 10.19 -11.38 7.78
C MET A 45 10.19 -12.74 8.46
N MET A 46 10.45 -13.83 7.74
CA MET A 46 10.61 -15.16 8.34
C MET A 46 11.81 -15.21 9.30
N GLY A 47 12.93 -14.55 8.95
CA GLY A 47 14.08 -14.42 9.85
C GLY A 47 13.73 -13.65 11.13
N TYR A 48 12.98 -12.56 11.01
CA TYR A 48 12.47 -11.81 12.17
C TYR A 48 11.56 -12.68 13.07
N LEU A 49 10.63 -13.44 12.48
CA LEU A 49 9.74 -14.34 13.23
C LEU A 49 10.50 -15.45 13.96
N ALA A 50 11.56 -15.98 13.34
CA ALA A 50 12.43 -16.97 13.97
C ALA A 50 13.18 -16.39 15.16
N TRP A 51 13.66 -15.14 15.05
CA TRP A 51 14.37 -14.46 16.12
C TRP A 51 13.46 -14.05 17.29
N SER A 52 12.25 -13.58 16.99
CA SER A 52 11.25 -13.16 18.00
C SER A 52 10.47 -14.31 18.64
N ASN A 53 10.57 -15.52 18.08
CA ASN A 53 9.82 -16.72 18.50
C ASN A 53 8.29 -16.57 18.37
N ASP A 54 7.83 -15.64 17.51
CA ASP A 54 6.42 -15.30 17.26
C ASP A 54 5.69 -16.33 16.38
N PHE A 55 6.36 -17.41 15.95
CA PHE A 55 5.71 -18.50 15.22
C PHE A 55 4.58 -19.16 16.00
N ASN A 56 4.60 -19.09 17.34
CA ASN A 56 3.51 -19.61 18.17
C ASN A 56 2.26 -18.72 18.08
N VAL A 57 2.43 -17.40 17.96
CA VAL A 57 1.32 -16.45 17.77
C VAL A 57 0.59 -16.74 16.47
N ILE A 58 1.32 -17.09 15.41
CA ILE A 58 0.75 -17.44 14.10
C ILE A 58 -0.14 -18.69 14.19
N LYS A 59 0.24 -19.68 15.02
CA LYS A 59 -0.54 -20.91 15.21
C LYS A 59 -1.84 -20.66 15.98
N ASP A 60 -1.83 -19.70 16.90
CA ASP A 60 -2.98 -19.34 17.73
C ASP A 60 -3.95 -18.36 17.05
N LEU A 61 -3.63 -17.89 15.83
CA LEU A 61 -4.49 -17.01 15.07
C LEU A 61 -5.81 -17.69 14.67
N LYS A 62 -6.91 -16.97 14.86
CA LYS A 62 -8.24 -17.38 14.40
C LYS A 62 -8.26 -17.50 12.87
N ILE A 63 -9.00 -18.49 12.36
CA ILE A 63 -9.18 -18.68 10.91
C ILE A 63 -9.77 -17.43 10.20
N SER A 64 -10.60 -16.65 10.90
CA SER A 64 -11.13 -15.39 10.37
C SER A 64 -10.02 -14.35 10.15
N SER A 65 -9.05 -14.26 11.06
CA SER A 65 -7.88 -13.38 10.91
C SER A 65 -7.04 -13.77 9.70
N TRP A 66 -6.83 -15.07 9.49
CA TRP A 66 -6.18 -15.58 8.28
C TRP A 66 -6.91 -15.17 7.01
N GLY A 67 -8.25 -15.27 7.00
CA GLY A 67 -9.07 -14.86 5.86
C GLY A 67 -8.94 -13.37 5.54
N PHE A 68 -9.01 -12.49 6.54
CA PHE A 68 -8.86 -11.06 6.33
C PHE A 68 -7.45 -10.68 5.87
N ILE A 69 -6.40 -11.28 6.44
CA ILE A 69 -5.01 -11.04 6.02
C ILE A 69 -4.77 -11.55 4.59
N ALA A 70 -5.29 -12.72 4.23
CA ALA A 70 -5.18 -13.23 2.88
C ALA A 70 -5.90 -12.32 1.86
N LEU A 71 -7.09 -11.83 2.20
CA LEU A 71 -7.84 -10.90 1.36
C LEU A 71 -7.10 -9.57 1.20
N GLU A 72 -6.54 -9.02 2.28
CA GLU A 72 -5.68 -7.83 2.24
C GLU A 72 -4.49 -8.05 1.30
N GLY A 73 -3.79 -9.18 1.43
CA GLY A 73 -2.66 -9.51 0.56
C GLY A 73 -3.04 -9.64 -0.92
N ILE A 74 -4.20 -10.22 -1.23
CA ILE A 74 -4.72 -10.29 -2.60
C ILE A 74 -5.02 -8.89 -3.14
N CYS A 75 -5.70 -8.05 -2.37
CA CYS A 75 -6.09 -6.71 -2.79
C CYS A 75 -4.88 -5.77 -2.91
N ALA A 76 -4.02 -5.71 -1.90
CA ALA A 76 -2.91 -4.76 -1.83
C ALA A 76 -1.66 -5.27 -2.54
N ALA A 77 -1.17 -6.47 -2.19
CA ALA A 77 0.13 -6.96 -2.63
C ALA A 77 0.08 -7.67 -4.00
N LEU A 78 -1.02 -8.33 -4.35
CA LEU A 78 -1.18 -8.95 -5.66
C LEU A 78 -1.79 -7.96 -6.66
N LEU A 79 -3.10 -7.67 -6.55
CA LEU A 79 -3.81 -6.90 -7.55
C LEU A 79 -3.37 -5.43 -7.58
N GLY A 80 -3.40 -4.76 -6.42
CA GLY A 80 -3.06 -3.34 -6.31
C GLY A 80 -1.65 -3.04 -6.80
N GLN A 81 -0.67 -3.85 -6.40
CA GLN A 81 0.70 -3.68 -6.86
C GLN A 81 0.93 -4.10 -8.32
N LEU A 82 0.20 -5.08 -8.86
CA LEU A 82 0.28 -5.41 -10.28
C LEU A 82 -0.14 -4.21 -11.13
N PHE A 83 -1.29 -3.61 -10.83
CA PHE A 83 -1.77 -2.41 -11.54
C PHE A 83 -0.85 -1.21 -11.30
N TYR A 84 -0.37 -1.02 -10.07
CA TYR A 84 0.57 0.06 -9.74
C TYR A 84 1.90 -0.08 -10.51
N TYR A 85 2.52 -1.26 -10.53
CA TYR A 85 3.79 -1.47 -11.23
C TYR A 85 3.60 -1.40 -12.75
N GLN A 86 2.45 -1.84 -13.27
CA GLN A 86 2.11 -1.67 -14.68
C GLN A 86 2.00 -0.17 -15.04
N ALA A 87 1.32 0.62 -14.22
CA ALA A 87 1.23 2.07 -14.41
C ALA A 87 2.61 2.75 -14.29
N LEU A 88 3.41 2.35 -13.30
CA LEU A 88 4.75 2.89 -13.05
C LEU A 88 5.74 2.56 -14.18
N LYS A 89 5.58 1.39 -14.81
CA LYS A 89 6.39 1.00 -15.96
C LYS A 89 6.11 1.87 -17.19
N SER A 90 4.84 2.20 -17.43
CA SER A 90 4.40 2.95 -18.61
C SER A 90 4.35 4.47 -18.41
N GLY A 91 4.31 4.95 -17.16
CA GLY A 91 4.13 6.36 -16.82
C GLY A 91 5.26 6.94 -15.98
N GLU A 92 5.23 8.26 -15.78
CA GLU A 92 6.17 8.96 -14.90
C GLU A 92 5.81 8.76 -13.43
N ALA A 93 6.81 8.52 -12.57
CA ALA A 93 6.56 8.32 -11.14
C ALA A 93 5.94 9.57 -10.50
N SER A 94 6.34 10.77 -10.95
CA SER A 94 5.76 12.07 -10.57
C SER A 94 4.26 12.19 -10.84
N MET A 95 3.72 11.41 -11.79
CA MET A 95 2.31 11.45 -12.17
C MET A 95 1.53 10.26 -11.58
N VAL A 96 2.13 9.08 -11.63
CA VAL A 96 1.52 7.83 -11.14
C VAL A 96 1.35 7.87 -9.62
N VAL A 97 2.36 8.35 -8.89
CA VAL A 97 2.32 8.33 -7.41
C VAL A 97 1.23 9.23 -6.85
N PRO A 98 1.09 10.51 -7.27
CA PRO A 98 -0.04 11.34 -6.83
C PRO A 98 -1.39 10.78 -7.26
N LEU A 99 -1.50 10.20 -8.46
CA LEU A 99 -2.75 9.59 -8.90
C LEU A 99 -3.18 8.44 -7.99
N ILE A 100 -2.25 7.58 -7.60
CA ILE A 100 -2.49 6.50 -6.62
C ILE A 100 -2.79 7.06 -5.24
N ALA A 101 -2.20 8.19 -4.85
CA ALA A 101 -2.48 8.87 -3.59
C ALA A 101 -3.93 9.41 -3.46
N SER A 102 -4.76 9.26 -4.51
CA SER A 102 -6.22 9.44 -4.43
C SER A 102 -6.96 8.29 -3.75
N PHE A 103 -6.28 7.17 -3.44
CA PHE A 103 -6.88 6.01 -2.78
C PHE A 103 -7.64 6.30 -1.45
N PRO A 104 -7.32 7.34 -0.65
CA PRO A 104 -8.10 7.69 0.53
C PRO A 104 -9.58 7.96 0.23
N LEU A 105 -9.94 8.31 -1.02
CA LEU A 105 -11.33 8.35 -1.48
C LEU A 105 -12.05 7.03 -1.24
N PHE A 106 -11.44 5.96 -1.75
CA PHE A 106 -11.99 4.62 -1.66
C PHE A 106 -11.94 4.13 -0.22
N THR A 107 -10.82 4.37 0.48
CA THR A 107 -10.70 3.99 1.90
C THR A 107 -11.78 4.64 2.75
N PHE A 108 -12.09 5.92 2.53
CA PHE A 108 -13.11 6.63 3.30
C PHE A 108 -14.51 6.06 3.08
N ILE A 109 -14.87 5.80 1.83
CA ILE A 109 -16.18 5.21 1.47
C ILE A 109 -16.29 3.79 2.05
N LEU A 110 -15.27 2.97 1.83
CA LEU A 110 -15.25 1.58 2.31
C LEU A 110 -15.23 1.52 3.84
N ALA A 111 -14.47 2.38 4.51
CA ALA A 111 -14.45 2.46 5.96
C ALA A 111 -15.81 2.86 6.52
N SER A 112 -16.53 3.80 5.89
CA SER A 112 -17.88 4.14 6.33
C SER A 112 -18.85 2.96 6.21
N ILE A 113 -18.74 2.17 5.12
CA ILE A 113 -19.61 1.01 4.87
C ILE A 113 -19.27 -0.17 5.78
N PHE A 114 -17.99 -0.53 5.90
CA PHE A 114 -17.55 -1.77 6.55
C PHE A 114 -17.15 -1.59 8.03
N LEU A 115 -16.62 -0.42 8.39
CA LEU A 115 -16.16 -0.12 9.76
C LEU A 115 -17.15 0.77 10.52
N GLY A 116 -18.18 1.32 9.85
CA GLY A 116 -19.18 2.20 10.46
C GLY A 116 -18.64 3.60 10.78
N ASP A 117 -17.55 4.01 10.14
CA ASP A 117 -16.93 5.30 10.35
C ASP A 117 -17.87 6.45 9.99
N LYS A 118 -18.03 7.40 10.92
CA LYS A 118 -18.85 8.61 10.69
C LYS A 118 -18.21 9.49 9.63
N ILE A 119 -19.01 9.83 8.63
CA ILE A 119 -18.68 10.82 7.60
C ILE A 119 -18.91 12.21 8.20
N THR A 120 -17.85 13.00 8.33
CA THR A 120 -17.93 14.39 8.77
C THR A 120 -17.66 15.33 7.61
N LEU A 121 -18.25 16.53 7.64
CA LEU A 121 -18.02 17.55 6.61
C LEU A 121 -16.53 17.92 6.49
N ALA A 122 -15.79 17.91 7.60
CA ALA A 122 -14.35 18.13 7.61
C ALA A 122 -13.58 17.05 6.82
N LYS A 123 -13.92 15.76 7.01
CA LYS A 123 -13.29 14.66 6.26
C LYS A 123 -13.62 14.75 4.76
N VAL A 124 -14.85 15.11 4.41
CA VAL A 124 -15.27 15.34 3.02
C VAL A 124 -14.50 16.52 2.40
N GLY A 125 -14.36 17.63 3.12
CA GLY A 125 -13.58 18.79 2.65
C GLY A 125 -12.11 18.46 2.43
N GLY A 126 -11.47 17.75 3.37
CA GLY A 126 -10.10 17.26 3.21
C GLY A 126 -9.94 16.33 2.01
N LEU A 127 -10.93 15.48 1.77
CA LEU A 127 -10.93 14.56 0.63
C LEU A 127 -11.02 15.30 -0.70
N LEU A 128 -11.88 16.31 -0.81
CA LEU A 128 -11.96 17.17 -1.99
C LEU A 128 -10.61 17.86 -2.27
N LEU A 129 -9.93 18.36 -1.24
CA LEU A 129 -8.61 18.98 -1.37
C LEU A 129 -7.55 17.99 -1.90
N ILE A 130 -7.56 16.74 -1.42
CA ILE A 130 -6.66 15.69 -1.93
C ILE A 130 -6.90 15.48 -3.43
N VAL A 131 -8.17 15.32 -3.84
CA VAL A 131 -8.52 15.10 -5.25
C VAL A 131 -8.14 16.29 -6.12
N SER A 132 -8.46 17.51 -5.69
CA SER A 132 -8.08 18.73 -6.40
C SER A 132 -6.56 18.84 -6.55
N GLY A 133 -5.80 18.51 -5.50
CA GLY A 133 -4.34 18.47 -5.55
C GLY A 133 -3.80 17.47 -6.57
N VAL A 134 -4.36 16.26 -6.61
CA VAL A 134 -3.99 15.24 -7.61
C VAL A 134 -4.32 15.68 -9.03
N VAL A 135 -5.48 16.29 -9.25
CA VAL A 135 -5.88 16.83 -10.56
C VAL A 135 -4.93 17.93 -11.00
N LEU A 136 -4.56 18.86 -10.11
CA LEU A 136 -3.64 19.95 -10.43
C LEU A 136 -2.23 19.46 -10.77
N ILE A 137 -1.71 18.44 -10.06
CA ILE A 137 -0.41 17.83 -10.39
C ILE A 137 -0.46 17.14 -11.76
N ARG A 138 -1.63 16.65 -12.17
CA ARG A 138 -1.81 15.98 -13.45
C ARG A 138 -1.84 16.94 -14.65
N MET A 139 -2.37 18.15 -14.46
CA MET A 139 -2.56 19.17 -15.53
C MET A 139 -1.24 19.80 -15.94
#